data_AF-A0A958M2S4-F1
#
_entry.id   AF-A0A958M2S4-F1
#
_cell.length_a   1.000
_cell.length_b   1.000
_cell.length_c   1.000
_cell.angle_alpha   90.00
_cell.angle_beta   90.00
_cell.angle_gamma   90.00
#
_symmetry.space_group_name_H-M   'P 1'
#
loop_
_entity.id
_entity.type
_entity.pdbx_description
1 polymer ?
#
loop_
_entity_poly.entity_id
_entity_poly.type
_entity_poly.pdbx_seq_one_letter_code
_entity_poly.pdbx_strand_id
1 'polypeptide(L)'
;IVVSRHYLGSINHTLLTVEKLQQKGVDIGIIFSGDEHPTTEKIILKKTRAAFLGRISEEQNFDKKVVQKYADSFREALMSF
;
A
#
# COMPACT_ATOMS: atom_id res chain seq x y z
N ILE A 1 6.21 -5.94 1.40
CA ILE A 1 5.39 -4.73 1.19
C ILE A 1 4.89 -4.74 -0.26
N VAL A 2 3.60 -4.47 -0.48
CA VAL A 2 2.98 -4.33 -1.81
C VAL A 2 2.50 -2.88 -1.98
N VAL A 3 2.69 -2.30 -3.16
CA VAL A 3 2.16 -0.97 -3.50
C VAL A 3 0.97 -1.13 -4.44
N SER A 4 -0.15 -0.49 -4.14
CA SER A 4 -1.40 -0.63 -4.89
C SER A 4 -1.99 0.73 -5.29
N ARG A 5 -2.55 0.82 -6.50
CA ARG A 5 -3.31 1.97 -7.02
C ARG A 5 -4.75 1.57 -7.35
N HIS A 6 -5.65 2.54 -7.53
CA HIS A 6 -7.10 2.27 -7.54
C HIS A 6 -7.77 2.02 -8.91
N TYR A 7 -7.04 1.68 -9.97
CA TYR A 7 -7.66 1.29 -11.24
C TYR A 7 -7.90 -0.23 -11.29
N LEU A 8 -8.92 -0.67 -12.07
CA LEU A 8 -9.43 -2.05 -12.04
C LEU A 8 -8.34 -3.12 -12.20
N GLY A 9 -7.42 -2.93 -13.15
CA GLY A 9 -6.29 -3.84 -13.35
C GLY A 9 -5.41 -3.96 -12.09
N SER A 10 -5.04 -2.83 -11.49
CA SER A 10 -4.22 -2.81 -10.27
C SER A 10 -4.88 -3.50 -9.09
N ILE A 11 -6.21 -3.40 -8.93
CA ILE A 11 -6.94 -4.10 -7.86
C ILE A 11 -6.76 -5.61 -7.99
N ASN A 12 -7.02 -6.17 -9.19
CA ASN A 12 -6.89 -7.60 -9.43
C ASN A 12 -5.45 -8.07 -9.26
N HIS A 13 -4.47 -7.34 -9.80
CA HIS A 13 -3.05 -7.66 -9.61
C HIS A 13 -2.64 -7.61 -8.13
N THR A 14 -3.15 -6.66 -7.36
CA THR A 14 -2.89 -6.55 -5.92
C THR A 14 -3.42 -7.79 -5.19
N LEU A 15 -4.68 -8.17 -5.44
CA LEU A 15 -5.28 -9.33 -4.79
C LEU A 15 -4.51 -10.62 -5.10
N LEU A 16 -4.19 -10.86 -6.37
CA LEU A 16 -3.42 -12.04 -6.80
C LEU A 16 -2.00 -12.07 -6.21
N THR A 17 -1.33 -10.91 -6.17
CA THR A 17 0.02 -10.79 -5.60
C THR A 17 0.00 -11.10 -4.11
N VAL A 18 -0.94 -10.51 -3.37
CA VAL A 18 -1.08 -10.75 -1.93
C VAL A 18 -1.39 -12.22 -1.67
N GLU A 19 -2.36 -12.80 -2.37
CA GLU A 19 -2.72 -14.22 -2.19
C GLU A 19 -1.50 -15.14 -2.41
N LYS A 20 -0.69 -14.87 -3.44
CA LYS A 20 0.50 -15.68 -3.71
C LYS A 20 1.58 -15.56 -2.62
N LEU A 21 1.74 -14.37 -2.05
CA LEU A 21 2.66 -14.13 -0.94
C LEU A 21 2.16 -14.80 0.35
N GLN A 22 0.85 -14.79 0.61
CA GLN A 22 0.25 -15.49 1.76
C GLN A 22 0.44 -17.00 1.66
N GLN A 23 0.27 -17.58 0.47
CA GLN A 23 0.55 -19.00 0.22
C GLN A 23 2.02 -19.37 0.51
N LYS A 24 2.94 -18.40 0.48
CA LYS A 24 4.36 -18.58 0.82
C LYS A 24 4.67 -18.30 2.29
N GLY A 25 3.67 -17.97 3.11
CA GLY A 25 3.85 -17.66 4.53
C GLY A 25 4.53 -16.31 4.80
N VAL A 26 4.38 -15.34 3.90
CA VAL A 26 4.99 -14.01 4.03
C VAL A 26 3.97 -13.03 4.63
N ASP A 27 4.41 -12.24 5.62
CA ASP A 27 3.63 -11.12 6.16
C ASP A 27 3.54 -9.96 5.17
N ILE A 28 2.36 -9.35 5.07
CA ILE A 28 2.05 -8.39 4.01
C ILE A 28 1.59 -7.08 4.59
N GLY A 29 2.42 -6.06 4.37
CA GLY A 29 2.04 -4.67 4.48
C GLY A 29 1.73 -4.07 3.10
N ILE A 30 0.77 -3.15 3.04
CA ILE A 30 0.33 -2.48 1.82
C ILE A 30 0.45 -0.96 1.94
N ILE A 31 0.94 -0.33 0.88
CA ILE A 31 0.96 1.12 0.69
C ILE A 31 0.05 1.46 -0.49
N PHE A 32 -0.85 2.42 -0.33
CA PHE A 32 -1.65 2.93 -1.44
C PHE A 32 -0.95 4.10 -2.14
N SER A 33 -1.00 4.12 -3.46
CA SER A 33 -0.42 5.17 -4.30
C SER A 33 -1.52 5.98 -4.98
N GLY A 34 -1.45 7.31 -4.85
CA GLY A 34 -2.40 8.26 -5.39
C GLY A 34 -3.62 8.50 -4.50
N ASP A 35 -4.60 9.21 -5.07
CA ASP A 35 -5.80 9.66 -4.36
C ASP A 35 -6.58 8.52 -3.71
N GLU A 36 -7.19 8.83 -2.57
CA GLU A 36 -7.96 7.88 -1.79
C GLU A 36 -9.20 7.39 -2.53
N HIS A 37 -9.37 6.07 -2.56
CA HIS A 37 -10.59 5.42 -3.04
C HIS A 37 -11.16 4.51 -1.94
N PRO A 38 -11.91 5.06 -0.97
CA PRO A 38 -12.19 4.38 0.29
C PRO A 38 -12.84 3.01 0.15
N THR A 39 -13.76 2.86 -0.81
CA THR A 39 -14.48 1.60 -1.05
C THR A 39 -13.55 0.50 -1.57
N THR A 40 -12.71 0.81 -2.56
CA THR A 40 -11.73 -0.10 -3.14
C THR A 40 -10.70 -0.53 -2.12
N GLU A 41 -10.14 0.42 -1.38
CA GLU A 41 -9.11 0.14 -0.38
C GLU A 41 -9.66 -0.69 0.77
N LYS A 42 -10.88 -0.40 1.24
CA LYS A 42 -11.58 -1.23 2.23
C LYS A 42 -11.79 -2.66 1.73
N ILE A 43 -12.12 -2.86 0.46
CA ILE A 43 -12.27 -4.19 -0.13
C ILE A 43 -10.91 -4.92 -0.17
N ILE A 44 -9.85 -4.25 -0.61
CA ILE A 44 -8.50 -4.82 -0.67
C ILE A 44 -8.06 -5.22 0.74
N LEU A 45 -8.10 -4.31 1.72
CA LEU A 45 -7.70 -4.60 3.10
C LEU A 45 -8.55 -5.71 3.71
N LYS A 46 -9.87 -5.72 3.50
CA LYS A 46 -10.76 -6.77 4.02
C LYS A 46 -10.46 -8.14 3.42
N LYS A 47 -10.20 -8.22 2.11
CA LYS A 47 -9.94 -9.49 1.42
C LYS A 47 -8.55 -10.03 1.70
N THR A 48 -7.56 -9.13 1.76
CA THR A 48 -6.16 -9.49 1.91
C THR A 48 -5.73 -9.63 3.37
N ARG A 49 -6.41 -8.94 4.30
CA ARG A 49 -5.95 -8.74 5.69
C ARG A 49 -4.53 -8.17 5.78
N ALA A 50 -4.04 -7.51 4.72
CA ALA A 50 -2.74 -6.86 4.74
C ALA A 50 -2.73 -5.70 5.74
N ALA A 51 -1.59 -5.50 6.41
CA ALA A 51 -1.38 -4.35 7.27
C ALA A 51 -1.32 -3.08 6.44
N PHE A 52 -2.16 -2.09 6.75
CA PHE A 52 -2.09 -0.80 6.09
C PHE A 52 -0.89 0.00 6.62
N LEU A 53 0.07 0.30 5.75
CA LEU A 53 1.31 1.01 6.12
C LEU A 53 1.27 2.50 5.80
N GLY A 54 0.36 2.94 4.94
CA GLY A 54 0.19 4.35 4.59
C GLY A 54 -0.15 4.59 3.12
N ARG A 55 -0.16 5.88 2.76
CA ARG A 55 -0.44 6.35 1.40
C ARG A 55 0.65 7.30 0.93
N ILE A 56 1.07 7.15 -0.33
CA ILE A 56 1.82 8.16 -1.07
C ILE A 56 0.84 8.90 -1.97
N SER A 57 0.64 10.19 -1.75
CA SER A 57 -0.25 11.01 -2.58
C SER A 57 0.41 11.35 -3.92
N GLU A 58 -0.38 11.83 -4.88
CA GLU A 58 0.18 12.45 -6.09
C GLU A 58 0.96 13.71 -5.69
N GLU A 59 2.22 13.81 -6.14
CA GLU A 59 3.09 14.97 -5.89
C GLU A 59 3.53 15.54 -7.23
N GLN A 60 3.62 16.86 -7.35
CA GLN A 60 4.07 17.48 -8.61
C GLN A 60 5.50 17.09 -8.97
N ASN A 61 6.37 16.93 -7.96
CA ASN A 61 7.74 16.48 -8.11
C ASN A 61 8.17 15.67 -6.88
N PHE A 62 8.95 14.61 -7.09
CA PHE A 62 9.57 13.86 -6.01
C PHE A 62 11.02 14.34 -5.82
N ASP A 63 11.21 15.23 -4.84
CA ASP A 63 12.53 15.66 -4.40
C ASP A 63 12.93 14.99 -3.07
N LYS A 64 14.14 15.30 -2.58
CA LYS A 64 14.65 14.74 -1.32
C LYS A 64 13.73 15.07 -0.13
N LYS A 65 13.09 16.24 -0.12
CA LYS A 65 12.22 16.66 0.98
C LYS A 65 10.91 15.86 0.97
N VAL A 66 10.34 15.63 -0.20
CA VAL A 66 9.12 14.82 -0.38
C VAL A 66 9.39 13.37 0.03
N VAL A 67 10.51 12.79 -0.42
CA VAL A 67 10.90 11.43 -0.01
C VAL A 67 11.10 11.34 1.51
N GLN A 68 11.80 12.32 2.10
CA GLN A 68 12.00 12.37 3.55
C GLN A 68 10.68 12.47 4.33
N LYS A 69 9.75 13.32 3.88
CA LYS A 69 8.39 13.43 4.44
C LYS A 69 7.68 12.08 4.49
N TYR A 70 7.66 11.33 3.39
CA TYR A 70 7.01 10.01 3.37
C TYR A 70 7.75 8.99 4.24
N ALA A 71 9.09 8.97 4.18
CA ALA A 71 9.91 8.10 5.02
C ALA A 71 9.65 8.32 6.52
N ASP A 72 9.54 9.58 6.94
CA ASP A 72 9.21 9.92 8.33
C ASP A 72 7.76 9.52 8.67
N SER A 73 6.80 9.76 7.77
CA SER A 73 5.39 9.39 7.99
C SER A 73 5.15 7.88 8.10
N PHE A 74 5.95 7.06 7.41
CA PHE A 74 5.82 5.60 7.44
C PHE A 74 6.69 4.95 8.52
N ARG A 75 7.59 5.70 9.18
CA ARG A 75 8.59 5.13 10.10
C ARG A 75 7.94 4.28 11.20
N GLU A 76 6.92 4.82 11.87
CA GLU A 76 6.24 4.11 12.95
C GLU A 76 5.57 2.83 12.45
N ALA A 77 4.75 2.94 11.40
CA ALA A 77 4.05 1.81 10.80
C ALA A 77 5.02 0.70 10.31
N LEU A 78 6.16 1.09 9.71
CA LEU A 78 7.17 0.16 9.22
C LEU A 78 8.01 -0.49 10.33
N MET A 79 8.21 0.19 11.47
CA MET A 79 8.93 -0.38 12.62
C MET A 79 8.04 -1.29 13.47
N SER A 80 6.72 -1.07 13.44
CA SER A 80 5.74 -1.91 14.14
C SER A 80 5.22 -3.10 13.32
N PHE A 81 5.57 -3.15 12.03
CA PHE A 81 5.18 -4.20 11.08
C PHE A 81 6.23 -5.32 11.08
#